data_AF-A0A1P8K505-F1
#
_entry.id   AF-A0A1P8K505-F1
#
_cell.length_a   1.000
_cell.length_b   1.000
_cell.length_c   1.000
_cell.angle_alpha   90.00
_cell.angle_beta   90.00
_cell.angle_gamma   90.00
#
_symmetry.space_group_name_H-M   'P 1'
#
loop_
_entity.id
_entity.type
_entity.pdbx_description
1 polymer ?
#
loop_
_entity_poly.entity_id
_entity_poly.type
_entity_poly.pdbx_seq_one_letter_code
_entity_poly.pdbx_strand_id
1 'polypeptide(L)'
;DQAQSTINGLMNAVNTLDYYKTQLGSLDSYIGKFQDVNYYKNSPCFTAAGCSDAERAALRNVAQLASESQKKANDAFVQGLDRQQTNLTADAATLQRLQSAAQGAQGQMQAIGYANQLASQQANQLLQIRGLLIAQQNAMATKMQADADKEAQQAAAAAQLRQGSYRASPARTW
;
A
#
# COMPACT_ATOMS: atom_id res chain seq x y z
N ASP A 1 22.90 -16.03 0.19
CA ASP A 1 22.13 -16.72 -0.87
C ASP A 1 21.17 -15.72 -1.52
N GLN A 2 21.30 -15.51 -2.83
CA GLN A 2 20.56 -14.46 -3.58
C GLN A 2 19.06 -14.77 -3.65
N ALA A 3 18.71 -16.05 -3.66
CA ALA A 3 17.33 -16.53 -3.55
C ALA A 3 16.69 -16.10 -2.20
N GLN A 4 17.46 -16.19 -1.10
CA GLN A 4 16.98 -15.77 0.22
C GLN A 4 16.70 -14.27 0.28
N SER A 5 17.52 -13.44 -0.37
CA SER A 5 17.29 -11.98 -0.45
C SER A 5 16.01 -11.66 -1.23
N THR A 6 15.80 -12.32 -2.37
CA THR A 6 14.58 -12.19 -3.18
C THR A 6 13.33 -12.62 -2.40
N ILE A 7 13.39 -13.75 -1.69
CA ILE A 7 12.30 -14.25 -0.84
C ILE A 7 12.01 -13.26 0.30
N ASN A 8 13.04 -12.74 0.97
CA ASN A 8 12.87 -11.74 2.02
C ASN A 8 12.19 -10.47 1.50
N GLY A 9 12.51 -10.05 0.26
CA GLY A 9 11.83 -8.94 -0.42
C GLY A 9 10.34 -9.21 -0.62
N LEU A 10 9.99 -10.40 -1.13
CA LEU A 10 8.60 -10.82 -1.32
C LEU A 10 7.84 -10.89 0.02
N MET A 11 8.51 -11.42 1.06
CA MET A 11 7.96 -11.49 2.41
C MET A 11 7.64 -10.09 2.98
N ASN A 12 8.42 -9.05 2.68
CA ASN A 12 8.10 -7.70 3.17
C ASN A 12 6.80 -7.12 2.58
N ALA A 13 6.49 -7.41 1.31
CA ALA A 13 5.21 -7.04 0.72
C ALA A 13 4.05 -7.81 1.39
N VAL A 14 4.23 -9.10 1.65
CA VAL A 14 3.27 -9.95 2.39
C VAL A 14 3.09 -9.47 3.84
N ASN A 15 4.18 -9.07 4.50
CA ASN A 15 4.19 -8.59 5.88
C ASN A 15 3.33 -7.34 6.07
N THR A 16 3.09 -6.55 5.02
CA THR A 16 2.18 -5.39 5.09
C THR A 16 0.73 -5.83 5.24
N LEU A 17 0.31 -6.89 4.53
CA LEU A 17 -1.03 -7.45 4.67
C LEU A 17 -1.19 -8.21 5.99
N ASP A 18 -0.15 -8.93 6.42
CA ASP A 18 -0.17 -9.63 7.71
C ASP A 18 -0.19 -8.66 8.89
N TYR A 19 0.45 -7.49 8.77
CA TYR A 19 0.30 -6.43 9.75
C TYR A 19 -1.19 -6.06 9.97
N TYR A 20 -1.96 -5.86 8.89
CA TYR A 20 -3.40 -5.57 9.01
C TYR A 20 -4.18 -6.72 9.65
N LYS A 21 -3.87 -7.97 9.30
CA LYS A 21 -4.51 -9.15 9.91
C LYS A 21 -4.18 -9.27 11.40
N THR A 22 -2.93 -9.04 11.79
CA THR A 22 -2.53 -9.14 13.21
C THR A 22 -3.16 -8.05 14.06
N GLN A 23 -3.29 -6.84 13.54
CA GLN A 23 -3.84 -5.71 14.28
C GLN A 23 -5.37 -5.74 14.34
N LEU A 24 -6.06 -6.27 13.32
CA LEU A 24 -7.51 -6.21 13.19
C LEU A 24 -8.19 -7.59 13.12
N GLY A 25 -7.42 -8.66 13.26
CA GLY A 25 -7.87 -10.05 13.24
C GLY A 25 -8.02 -10.64 11.82
N SER A 26 -8.47 -9.84 10.86
CA SER A 26 -8.61 -10.28 9.47
C SER A 26 -8.46 -9.12 8.49
N LEU A 27 -8.28 -9.45 7.21
CA LEU A 27 -8.27 -8.45 6.15
C LEU A 27 -9.66 -7.82 5.97
N ASP A 28 -10.74 -8.59 6.14
CA ASP A 28 -12.11 -8.08 6.07
C ASP A 28 -12.38 -7.06 7.18
N SER A 29 -11.86 -7.30 8.39
CA SER A 29 -11.93 -6.35 9.49
C SER A 29 -11.19 -5.04 9.19
N TYR A 30 -10.08 -5.10 8.44
CA TYR A 30 -9.36 -3.92 7.96
C TYR A 30 -10.16 -3.16 6.91
N ILE A 31 -10.61 -3.85 5.86
CA ILE A 31 -11.40 -3.25 4.77
C ILE A 31 -12.67 -2.60 5.33
N GLY A 32 -13.35 -3.27 6.26
CA GLY A 32 -14.55 -2.77 6.92
C GLY A 32 -14.36 -1.57 7.84
N LYS A 33 -13.12 -1.09 8.08
CA LYS A 33 -12.90 0.19 8.76
C LYS A 33 -13.19 1.39 7.87
N PHE A 34 -13.08 1.22 6.56
CA PHE A 34 -13.34 2.25 5.58
C PHE A 34 -14.77 2.10 5.06
N GLN A 35 -15.47 3.21 4.94
CA GLN A 35 -16.90 3.26 4.74
C GLN A 35 -17.28 4.10 3.52
N ASP A 36 -18.49 3.88 3.02
CA ASP A 36 -19.01 4.58 1.86
C ASP A 36 -19.91 5.78 2.24
N VAL A 37 -20.36 6.50 1.21
CA VAL A 37 -21.21 7.69 1.38
C VAL A 37 -22.52 7.36 2.09
N ASN A 38 -23.10 6.19 1.83
CA ASN A 38 -24.40 5.82 2.41
C ASN A 38 -24.26 5.52 3.90
N TYR A 39 -23.18 4.85 4.30
CA TYR A 39 -22.85 4.66 5.71
C TYR A 39 -22.75 6.01 6.42
N TYR A 40 -21.98 6.96 5.89
CA TYR A 40 -21.79 8.25 6.56
C TYR A 40 -23.04 9.12 6.56
N LYS A 41 -23.83 9.14 5.48
CA LYS A 41 -25.12 9.86 5.45
C LYS A 41 -26.09 9.40 6.55
N ASN A 42 -26.04 8.12 6.91
CA ASN A 42 -26.88 7.53 7.95
C ASN A 42 -26.21 7.55 9.33
N SER A 43 -24.96 7.98 9.43
CA SER A 43 -24.24 8.08 10.69
C SER A 43 -24.68 9.32 11.47
N PRO A 44 -24.90 9.23 12.80
CA PRO A 44 -25.24 10.39 13.63
C PRO A 44 -24.25 11.55 13.50
N CYS A 45 -22.98 11.27 13.21
CA CYS A 45 -21.94 12.30 13.07
C CYS A 45 -22.17 13.26 11.90
N PHE A 46 -22.95 12.83 10.91
CA PHE A 46 -23.31 13.63 9.76
C PHE A 46 -24.81 13.90 9.78
N THR A 47 -25.31 14.37 10.92
CA THR A 47 -26.67 14.89 11.10
C THR A 47 -26.64 16.17 11.95
N ALA A 48 -27.73 16.94 11.95
CA ALA A 48 -27.85 18.15 12.78
C ALA A 48 -27.77 17.86 14.29
N ALA A 49 -28.08 16.64 14.73
CA ALA A 49 -27.98 16.24 16.13
C ALA A 49 -26.51 16.10 16.60
N GLY A 50 -25.58 15.89 15.65
CA GLY A 50 -24.21 15.52 15.94
C GLY A 50 -24.10 14.10 16.50
N CYS A 51 -22.88 13.72 16.89
CA CYS A 51 -22.61 12.39 17.42
C CYS A 51 -21.93 12.40 18.78
N SER A 52 -21.95 11.23 19.42
CA SER A 52 -21.30 10.97 20.70
C SER A 52 -19.78 11.06 20.59
N ASP A 53 -19.11 11.13 21.74
CA ASP A 53 -17.65 11.11 21.80
C ASP A 53 -17.05 9.80 21.30
N ALA A 54 -17.75 8.69 21.49
CA ALA A 54 -17.34 7.38 20.98
C ALA A 54 -17.37 7.35 19.44
N GLU A 55 -18.41 7.89 18.82
CA GLU A 55 -18.52 7.95 17.35
C GLU A 55 -17.49 8.92 16.76
N ARG A 56 -17.27 10.08 17.40
CA ARG A 56 -16.18 10.98 17.03
C ARG A 56 -14.82 10.30 17.14
N ALA A 57 -14.60 9.51 18.18
CA ALA A 57 -13.37 8.74 18.35
C ALA A 57 -13.22 7.68 17.25
N ALA A 58 -14.31 7.01 16.87
CA ALA A 58 -14.28 6.03 15.77
C ALA A 58 -13.84 6.68 14.44
N LEU A 59 -14.35 7.87 14.10
CA LEU A 59 -13.91 8.61 12.90
C LEU A 59 -12.41 8.96 12.96
N ARG A 60 -11.91 9.41 14.12
CA ARG A 60 -10.49 9.69 14.31
C ARG A 60 -9.64 8.42 14.19
N ASN A 61 -10.10 7.30 14.72
CA ASN A 61 -9.41 6.03 14.65
C ASN A 61 -9.29 5.51 13.21
N VAL A 62 -10.34 5.69 12.38
CA VAL A 62 -10.27 5.35 10.95
C VAL A 62 -9.25 6.25 10.24
N ALA A 63 -9.25 7.56 10.51
CA ALA A 63 -8.27 8.48 9.93
C ALA A 63 -6.82 8.14 10.35
N GLN A 64 -6.60 7.78 11.62
CA GLN A 64 -5.31 7.33 12.12
C GLN A 64 -4.87 6.04 11.45
N LEU A 65 -5.76 5.02 11.40
CA LEU A 65 -5.49 3.76 10.73
C LEU A 65 -5.15 3.98 9.25
N ALA A 66 -5.89 4.83 8.55
CA ALA A 66 -5.64 5.18 7.15
C ALA A 66 -4.23 5.75 6.96
N SER A 67 -3.84 6.69 7.81
CA SER A 67 -2.50 7.32 7.77
C SER A 67 -1.39 6.31 8.07
N GLU A 68 -1.54 5.51 9.12
CA GLU A 68 -0.58 4.46 9.49
C GLU A 68 -0.43 3.41 8.38
N SER A 69 -1.56 3.03 7.77
CA SER A 69 -1.60 2.04 6.69
C SER A 69 -0.91 2.57 5.44
N GLN A 70 -1.20 3.81 5.03
CA GLN A 70 -0.52 4.45 3.90
C GLN A 70 0.99 4.57 4.14
N LYS A 71 1.40 5.01 5.33
CA LYS A 71 2.81 5.09 5.70
C LYS A 71 3.49 3.73 5.57
N LYS A 72 2.88 2.68 6.15
CA LYS A 72 3.43 1.33 6.13
C LYS A 72 3.59 0.79 4.70
N ALA A 73 2.58 0.97 3.86
CA ALA A 73 2.63 0.52 2.48
C ALA A 73 3.66 1.29 1.65
N ASN A 74 3.78 2.61 1.86
CA ASN A 74 4.81 3.43 1.23
C ASN A 74 6.22 3.06 1.70
N ASP A 75 6.43 2.84 3.00
CA ASP A 75 7.71 2.38 3.55
C ASP A 75 8.11 1.04 2.94
N ALA A 76 7.17 0.10 2.83
CA ALA A 76 7.42 -1.21 2.20
C ALA A 76 7.80 -1.07 0.72
N PHE A 77 7.12 -0.18 -0.02
CA PHE A 77 7.44 0.12 -1.42
C PHE A 77 8.86 0.71 -1.55
N VAL A 78 9.20 1.74 -0.76
CA VAL A 78 10.51 2.39 -0.80
C VAL A 78 11.64 1.44 -0.40
N GLN A 79 11.45 0.65 0.66
CA GLN A 79 12.40 -0.41 1.03
C GLN A 79 12.54 -1.48 -0.05
N GLY A 80 11.48 -1.73 -0.81
CA GLY A 80 11.54 -2.58 -2.01
C GLY A 80 12.47 -1.98 -3.06
N LEU A 81 12.32 -0.69 -3.38
CA LEU A 81 13.13 0.01 -4.38
C LEU A 81 14.62 0.00 -4.01
N ASP A 82 14.95 0.26 -2.74
CA ASP A 82 16.32 0.21 -2.23
C ASP A 82 16.98 -1.17 -2.45
N ARG A 83 16.24 -2.24 -2.12
CA ARG A 83 16.70 -3.61 -2.38
C ARG A 83 16.84 -3.89 -3.86
N GLN A 84 15.92 -3.42 -4.70
CA GLN A 84 16.04 -3.63 -6.15
C GLN A 84 17.25 -2.88 -6.72
N GLN A 85 17.56 -1.68 -6.26
CA GLN A 85 18.76 -0.95 -6.68
C GLN A 85 20.04 -1.73 -6.33
N THR A 86 20.10 -2.31 -5.13
CA THR A 86 21.21 -3.17 -4.71
C THR A 86 21.31 -4.41 -5.60
N ASN A 87 20.19 -5.07 -5.89
CA ASN A 87 20.17 -6.27 -6.73
C ASN A 87 20.55 -5.97 -8.18
N LEU A 88 20.09 -4.85 -8.76
CA LEU A 88 20.46 -4.42 -10.12
C LEU A 88 21.97 -4.21 -10.26
N THR A 89 22.62 -3.66 -9.22
CA THR A 89 24.08 -3.50 -9.20
C THR A 89 24.81 -4.86 -9.19
N ALA A 90 24.32 -5.80 -8.38
CA ALA A 90 24.88 -7.15 -8.31
C ALA A 90 24.65 -7.95 -9.61
N ASP A 91 23.48 -7.77 -10.23
CA ASP A 91 23.12 -8.40 -11.50
C ASP A 91 23.99 -7.86 -12.63
N ALA A 92 24.25 -6.55 -12.68
CA ALA A 92 25.15 -5.93 -13.66
C ALA A 92 26.58 -6.49 -13.54
N ALA A 93 27.12 -6.59 -12.31
CA ALA A 93 28.44 -7.19 -12.08
C ALA A 93 28.50 -8.67 -12.48
N THR A 94 27.39 -9.40 -12.30
CA THR A 94 27.28 -10.81 -12.71
C THR A 94 27.19 -10.95 -14.23
N LEU A 95 26.42 -10.09 -14.91
CA LEU A 95 26.34 -10.04 -16.36
C LEU A 95 27.71 -9.71 -17.00
N GLN A 96 28.46 -8.76 -16.44
CA GLN A 96 29.81 -8.45 -16.92
C GLN A 96 30.75 -9.67 -16.81
N ARG A 97 30.68 -10.41 -15.70
CA ARG A 97 31.45 -11.66 -15.53
C ARG A 97 31.03 -12.72 -16.55
N LEU A 98 29.72 -12.96 -16.71
CA LEU A 98 29.19 -13.93 -17.68
C LEU A 98 29.63 -13.57 -19.11
N GLN A 99 29.58 -12.29 -19.48
CA GLN A 99 30.03 -11.80 -20.78
C GLN A 99 31.53 -12.04 -20.98
N SER A 100 32.37 -11.71 -20.00
CA SER A 100 33.82 -11.94 -20.08
C SER A 100 34.18 -13.42 -20.19
N ALA A 101 33.44 -14.29 -19.49
CA ALA A 101 33.67 -15.73 -19.50
C ALA A 101 33.22 -16.38 -20.82
N ALA A 102 32.12 -15.89 -21.41
CA ALA A 102 31.65 -16.33 -22.72
C ALA A 102 32.58 -15.93 -23.88
N GLN A 103 33.37 -14.85 -23.71
CA GLN A 103 34.35 -14.39 -24.71
C GLN A 103 35.71 -15.12 -24.64
N GLY A 104 35.99 -15.88 -23.58
CA GLY A 104 37.26 -16.60 -23.39
C GLY A 104 37.35 -17.94 -24.12
N ALA A 105 38.58 -18.39 -24.41
CA ALA A 105 38.88 -19.61 -25.20
C ALA A 105 38.34 -20.95 -24.63
N GLN A 106 37.89 -20.97 -23.36
CA GLN A 106 37.27 -22.13 -22.68
C GLN A 106 35.73 -22.10 -22.70
N GLY A 107 35.13 -21.00 -23.21
CA GLY A 107 33.71 -20.67 -23.06
C GLY A 107 32.72 -21.57 -23.82
N GLN A 108 33.17 -22.31 -24.85
CA GLN A 108 32.29 -23.22 -25.60
C GLN A 108 31.88 -24.48 -24.81
N MET A 109 32.74 -25.04 -23.95
CA MET A 109 32.40 -26.23 -23.16
C MET A 109 31.63 -25.92 -21.86
N GLN A 110 31.69 -24.67 -21.38
CA GLN A 110 31.04 -24.24 -20.13
C GLN A 110 29.68 -23.55 -20.36
N ALA A 111 29.23 -23.46 -21.62
CA ALA A 111 28.04 -22.74 -22.05
C ALA A 111 26.74 -23.15 -21.34
N ILE A 112 26.55 -24.44 -21.03
CA ILE A 112 25.34 -24.93 -20.33
C ILE A 112 25.32 -24.45 -18.86
N GLY A 113 26.48 -24.41 -18.19
CA GLY A 113 26.59 -23.90 -16.83
C GLY A 113 26.26 -22.41 -16.76
N TYR A 114 26.74 -21.62 -17.73
CA TYR A 114 26.41 -20.20 -17.84
C TYR A 114 24.93 -19.96 -18.17
N ALA A 115 24.33 -20.79 -19.04
CA ALA A 115 22.91 -20.68 -19.38
C ALA A 115 22.02 -20.92 -18.14
N ASN A 116 22.32 -21.94 -17.32
CA ASN A 116 21.58 -22.20 -16.08
C ASN A 116 21.75 -21.06 -15.06
N GLN A 117 22.95 -20.49 -14.95
CA GLN A 117 23.19 -19.34 -14.08
C GLN A 117 22.41 -18.11 -14.55
N LEU A 118 22.43 -17.81 -15.84
CA LEU A 118 21.69 -16.69 -16.41
C LEU A 118 20.17 -16.87 -16.24
N ALA A 119 19.64 -18.05 -16.53
CA ALA A 119 18.23 -18.37 -16.33
C ALA A 119 17.81 -18.21 -14.86
N SER A 120 18.66 -18.65 -13.93
CA SER A 120 18.43 -18.47 -12.49
C SER A 120 18.42 -16.99 -12.09
N GLN A 121 19.31 -16.17 -12.66
CA GLN A 121 19.31 -14.72 -12.44
C GLN A 121 18.04 -14.06 -12.97
N GLN A 122 17.59 -14.42 -14.18
CA GLN A 122 16.34 -13.91 -14.76
C GLN A 122 15.11 -14.30 -13.94
N ALA A 123 15.03 -15.54 -13.45
CA ALA A 123 13.95 -15.97 -12.57
C ALA A 123 13.92 -15.16 -11.26
N ASN A 124 15.10 -14.89 -10.67
CA ASN A 124 15.21 -14.01 -9.49
C ASN A 124 14.75 -12.58 -9.79
N GLN A 125 15.18 -11.99 -10.91
CA GLN A 125 14.75 -10.65 -11.32
C GLN A 125 13.23 -10.55 -11.48
N LEU A 126 12.60 -11.55 -12.11
CA LEU A 126 11.15 -11.59 -12.28
C LEU A 126 10.42 -11.64 -10.93
N LEU A 127 10.92 -12.42 -9.97
CA LEU A 127 10.36 -12.47 -8.63
C LEU A 127 10.51 -11.14 -7.88
N GLN A 128 11.64 -10.45 -8.05
CA GLN A 128 11.86 -9.12 -7.47
C GLN A 128 10.91 -8.07 -8.06
N ILE A 129 10.77 -8.04 -9.39
CA ILE A 129 9.83 -7.17 -10.09
C ILE A 129 8.41 -7.45 -9.60
N ARG A 130 8.02 -8.73 -9.49
CA ARG A 130 6.70 -9.11 -8.96
C ARG A 130 6.50 -8.62 -7.52
N GLY A 131 7.52 -8.71 -6.66
CA GLY A 131 7.47 -8.18 -5.29
C GLY A 131 7.22 -6.68 -5.24
N LEU A 132 7.89 -5.91 -6.10
CA LEU A 132 7.68 -4.46 -6.20
C LEU A 132 6.32 -4.08 -6.74
N LEU A 133 5.84 -4.79 -7.77
CA LEU A 133 4.51 -4.55 -8.32
C LEU A 133 3.43 -4.81 -7.26
N ILE A 134 3.58 -5.84 -6.43
CA ILE A 134 2.67 -6.09 -5.30
C ILE A 134 2.76 -4.97 -4.27
N ALA A 135 3.97 -4.52 -3.90
CA ALA A 135 4.13 -3.42 -2.95
C ALA A 135 3.53 -2.10 -3.48
N GLN A 136 3.72 -1.81 -4.76
CA GLN A 136 3.12 -0.65 -5.44
C GLN A 136 1.59 -0.74 -5.46
N GLN A 137 1.04 -1.89 -5.85
CA GLN A 137 -0.40 -2.12 -5.86
C GLN A 137 -1.01 -1.99 -4.46
N ASN A 138 -0.30 -2.47 -3.42
CA ASN A 138 -0.74 -2.31 -2.03
C ASN A 138 -0.74 -0.84 -1.61
N ALA A 139 0.33 -0.09 -1.89
CA ALA A 139 0.41 1.33 -1.59
C ALA A 139 -0.70 2.14 -2.29
N MET A 140 -0.95 1.84 -3.57
CA MET A 140 -2.01 2.47 -4.34
C MET A 140 -3.40 2.12 -3.81
N ALA A 141 -3.69 0.83 -3.55
CA ALA A 141 -4.97 0.39 -3.03
C ALA A 141 -5.25 1.01 -1.65
N THR A 142 -4.25 1.03 -0.76
CA THR A 142 -4.37 1.64 0.57
C THR A 142 -4.64 3.13 0.50
N LYS A 143 -3.96 3.84 -0.41
CA LYS A 143 -4.23 5.26 -0.68
C LYS A 143 -5.66 5.47 -1.21
N MET A 144 -6.06 4.71 -2.23
CA MET A 144 -7.38 4.82 -2.84
C MET A 144 -8.50 4.54 -1.83
N GLN A 145 -8.33 3.55 -0.95
CA GLN A 145 -9.29 3.22 0.09
C GLN A 145 -9.47 4.37 1.08
N ALA A 146 -8.36 4.98 1.52
CA ALA A 146 -8.38 6.11 2.44
C ALA A 146 -8.96 7.39 1.79
N ASP A 147 -8.64 7.63 0.51
CA ASP A 147 -9.18 8.77 -0.23
C ASP A 147 -10.69 8.61 -0.43
N ALA A 148 -11.17 7.43 -0.82
CA ALA A 148 -12.59 7.13 -1.00
C ALA A 148 -13.39 7.30 0.31
N ASP A 149 -12.85 6.84 1.44
CA ASP A 149 -13.45 7.03 2.77
C ASP A 149 -13.58 8.52 3.13
N LYS A 150 -12.51 9.28 2.91
CA LYS A 150 -12.49 10.72 3.16
C LYS A 150 -13.47 11.47 2.24
N GLU A 151 -13.50 11.13 0.96
CA GLU A 151 -14.48 11.69 0.00
C GLU A 151 -15.91 11.37 0.43
N ALA A 152 -16.14 10.16 0.95
CA ALA A 152 -17.45 9.76 1.45
C ALA A 152 -17.90 10.59 2.67
N GLN A 153 -16.99 10.83 3.62
CA GLN A 153 -17.23 11.73 4.75
C GLN A 153 -17.53 13.17 4.28
N GLN A 154 -16.75 13.68 3.33
CA GLN A 154 -16.95 15.03 2.77
C GLN A 154 -18.29 15.15 2.05
N ALA A 155 -18.68 14.15 1.27
CA ALA A 155 -19.96 14.12 0.58
C ALA A 155 -21.14 14.10 1.55
N ALA A 156 -21.05 13.32 2.64
CA ALA A 156 -22.07 13.30 3.69
C ALA A 156 -22.15 14.65 4.43
N ALA A 157 -21.02 15.25 4.78
CA ALA A 157 -20.97 16.58 5.41
C ALA A 157 -21.55 17.67 4.48
N ALA A 158 -21.19 17.64 3.19
CA ALA A 158 -21.72 18.59 2.21
C ALA A 158 -23.23 18.43 2.02
N ALA A 159 -23.77 17.20 2.04
CA ALA A 159 -25.20 16.96 1.98
C ALA A 159 -25.94 17.59 3.18
N GLN A 160 -25.40 17.43 4.40
CA GLN A 160 -25.96 18.07 5.59
C GLN A 160 -25.92 19.60 5.52
N LEU A 161 -24.79 20.18 5.10
CA LEU A 161 -24.67 21.63 4.94
C LEU A 161 -25.71 22.20 3.96
N ARG A 162 -26.00 21.48 2.87
CA ARG A 162 -27.03 21.86 1.88
C ARG A 162 -28.46 21.63 2.37
N GLN A 163 -28.69 20.67 3.27
CA GLN A 163 -29.99 20.46 3.91
C GLN A 163 -30.32 21.53 4.95
N GLY A 164 -29.35 22.34 5.38
CA GLY A 164 -29.55 23.40 6.37
C GLY A 164 -30.70 24.33 6.01
N SER A 165 -31.75 24.32 6.83
CA SER A 165 -32.85 25.28 6.73
C SER A 165 -32.40 26.65 7.24
N TYR A 166 -32.64 27.70 6.45
CA TYR A 166 -32.47 29.08 6.89
C TYR A 166 -33.29 29.34 8.16
N ARG A 167 -32.63 29.83 9.22
CA ARG A 167 -33.29 30.27 10.44
C ARG A 167 -33.01 31.76 10.62
N ALA A 168 -34.02 32.59 10.41
CA ALA A 168 -33.91 34.04 10.58
C ALA A 168 -33.44 34.35 12.01
N SER A 169 -32.44 35.22 12.15
CA SER A 169 -31.99 35.70 13.46
C SER A 169 -33.14 36.44 14.17
N PRO A 170 -33.22 36.38 15.52
CA PRO A 170 -34.22 37.14 16.25
C PRO A 170 -34.13 38.63 15.90
N ALA A 171 -35.27 39.26 15.58
CA ALA A 171 -35.31 40.68 15.28
C ALA A 171 -34.84 41.47 16.52
N ARG A 172 -33.75 42.23 16.36
CA ARG A 172 -33.35 43.23 17.35
C ARG A 172 -34.11 44.53 17.07
N THR A 173 -35.01 44.92 17.97
CA THR A 173 -35.53 46.28 18.01
C THR A 173 -34.52 47.18 18.72
N TRP A 174 -34.18 48.32 18.10
CA TRP A 174 -33.31 49.36 18.65
C TRP A 174 -34.10 50.32 19.53
#